data_AF-E4T305-F1
#
_entry.id   AF-E4T305-F1
#
_cell.length_a   1.000
_cell.length_b   1.000
_cell.length_c   1.000
_cell.angle_alpha   90.00
_cell.angle_beta   90.00
_cell.angle_gamma   90.00
#
_symmetry.space_group_name_H-M   'P 1'
#
loop_
_entity.id
_entity.type
_entity.pdbx_description
1 polymer ?
#
loop_
_entity_poly.entity_id
_entity_poly.type
_entity_poly.pdbx_seq_one_letter_code
_entity_poly.pdbx_strand_id
1 'polypeptide(L)'
;MKILIFGDVHGNLIALERLVKLEQSQVDFFVCHGDIVNYGPWTNECVRLLNDIPNVFVLKGNHEKYFIDGFYDGTNIVARASFEKCYASFDKSLVKVLDQYENQFQIDDFIIRHTIENRYIYANTNIADLKIDCNYIIGHSHQQFEGELNDYKLYNTGSLGQNRQFINKSCYLILNTDTKKVEFKSYIFDIKKVINEMKVQNYPQICIDYYLSKQQL
;
A
#
# COMPACT_ATOMS: atom_id res chain seq x y z
N MET A 1 -8.80 -16.65 -13.52
CA MET A 1 -9.26 -15.69 -12.48
C MET A 1 -8.47 -14.39 -12.60
N LYS A 2 -9.07 -13.23 -12.31
CA LYS A 2 -8.41 -11.92 -12.25
C LYS A 2 -8.30 -11.44 -10.80
N ILE A 3 -7.08 -11.20 -10.37
CA ILE A 3 -6.76 -10.74 -9.01
C ILE A 3 -6.20 -9.33 -9.11
N LEU A 4 -6.74 -8.42 -8.30
CA LEU A 4 -6.17 -7.09 -8.13
C LEU A 4 -5.21 -7.09 -6.94
N ILE A 5 -3.96 -6.70 -7.15
CA ILE A 5 -2.95 -6.60 -6.10
C ILE A 5 -2.55 -5.14 -5.91
N PHE A 6 -2.62 -4.64 -4.68
CA PHE A 6 -2.34 -3.24 -4.32
C PHE A 6 -1.87 -3.14 -2.87
N GLY A 7 -1.48 -1.95 -2.43
CA GLY A 7 -1.17 -1.64 -1.03
C GLY A 7 -0.55 -0.26 -0.92
N ASP A 8 0.17 -0.01 0.18
CA ASP A 8 0.68 1.33 0.53
C ASP A 8 -0.43 2.39 0.40
N VAL A 9 -1.62 2.08 0.95
CA VAL A 9 -2.83 2.91 0.89
C VAL A 9 -2.69 4.13 1.78
N HIS A 10 -2.04 3.98 2.93
CA HIS A 10 -1.64 5.06 3.81
C HIS A 10 -2.74 6.09 4.11
N GLY A 11 -3.89 5.60 4.59
CA GLY A 11 -5.00 6.44 5.00
C GLY A 11 -5.59 7.32 3.89
N ASN A 12 -5.35 6.98 2.61
CA ASN A 12 -5.85 7.73 1.46
C ASN A 12 -7.15 7.10 0.94
N LEU A 13 -8.26 7.41 1.62
CA LEU A 13 -9.59 6.90 1.28
C LEU A 13 -10.01 7.29 -0.13
N ILE A 14 -9.68 8.50 -0.58
CA ILE A 14 -9.99 8.98 -1.94
C ILE A 14 -9.38 8.09 -3.02
N ALA A 15 -8.14 7.65 -2.81
CA ALA A 15 -7.49 6.71 -3.71
C ALA A 15 -8.18 5.33 -3.63
N LEU A 16 -8.44 4.81 -2.42
CA LEU A 16 -9.02 3.48 -2.23
C LEU A 16 -10.44 3.36 -2.80
N GLU A 17 -11.34 4.29 -2.49
CA GLU A 17 -12.71 4.31 -3.03
C GLU A 17 -12.71 4.32 -4.56
N ARG A 18 -11.77 5.07 -5.15
CA ARG A 18 -11.61 5.13 -6.60
C ARG A 18 -11.17 3.79 -7.18
N LEU A 19 -10.24 3.08 -6.54
CA LEU A 19 -9.83 1.73 -6.96
C LEU A 19 -11.02 0.77 -6.99
N VAL A 20 -11.74 0.70 -5.86
CA VAL A 20 -12.90 -0.18 -5.71
C VAL A 20 -13.94 0.13 -6.78
N LYS A 21 -14.27 1.41 -6.97
CA LYS A 21 -15.23 1.84 -8.01
C LYS A 21 -14.81 1.45 -9.42
N LEU A 22 -13.51 1.50 -9.74
CA LEU A 22 -13.00 1.18 -11.07
C LEU A 22 -12.97 -0.32 -11.35
N GLU A 23 -12.63 -1.13 -10.36
CA GLU A 23 -12.19 -2.51 -10.59
C GLU A 23 -13.07 -3.58 -9.93
N GLN A 24 -13.92 -3.26 -8.96
CA GLN A 24 -14.71 -4.27 -8.22
C GLN A 24 -15.59 -5.15 -9.11
N SER A 25 -16.09 -4.63 -10.24
CA SER A 25 -16.88 -5.41 -11.21
C SER A 25 -16.05 -6.09 -12.30
N GLN A 26 -14.72 -5.93 -12.27
CA GLN A 26 -13.79 -6.37 -13.32
C GLN A 26 -12.81 -7.46 -12.85
N VAL A 27 -12.70 -7.65 -11.53
CA VAL A 27 -11.79 -8.61 -10.89
C VAL A 27 -12.58 -9.52 -9.97
N ASP A 28 -12.05 -10.72 -9.74
CA ASP A 28 -12.69 -11.75 -8.93
C ASP A 28 -12.28 -11.66 -7.45
N PHE A 29 -11.08 -11.15 -7.19
CA PHE A 29 -10.44 -11.15 -5.87
C PHE A 29 -9.49 -9.96 -5.68
N PHE A 30 -9.42 -9.43 -4.47
CA PHE A 30 -8.51 -8.35 -4.07
C PHE A 30 -7.44 -8.87 -3.11
N VAL A 31 -6.20 -8.43 -3.30
CA VAL A 31 -5.11 -8.65 -2.33
C VAL A 31 -4.46 -7.31 -1.98
N CYS A 32 -4.59 -6.90 -0.73
CA CYS A 32 -3.89 -5.73 -0.19
C CYS A 32 -2.61 -6.20 0.51
N HIS A 33 -1.43 -5.76 0.06
CA HIS A 33 -0.14 -6.22 0.61
C HIS A 33 0.33 -5.48 1.87
N GLY A 34 -0.46 -4.51 2.36
CA GLY A 34 -0.21 -3.82 3.62
C GLY A 34 -0.07 -2.31 3.49
N ASP A 35 0.35 -1.69 4.60
CA ASP A 35 0.52 -0.24 4.76
C ASP A 35 -0.77 0.52 4.44
N ILE A 36 -1.86 0.07 5.06
CA ILE A 36 -3.19 0.66 4.99
C ILE A 36 -3.26 1.94 5.81
N VAL A 37 -2.59 1.93 6.96
CA VAL A 37 -2.64 2.98 7.97
C VAL A 37 -1.51 4.01 7.80
N ASN A 38 -1.59 5.09 8.59
CA ASN A 38 -0.61 6.18 8.67
C ASN A 38 -0.59 7.14 7.46
N TYR A 39 0.07 8.28 7.62
CA TYR A 39 0.22 9.39 6.68
C TYR A 39 -1.07 10.13 6.33
N GLY A 40 -2.03 9.45 5.70
CA GLY A 40 -3.29 10.05 5.26
C GLY A 40 -4.32 10.21 6.38
N PRO A 41 -5.32 11.09 6.17
CA PRO A 41 -6.27 11.50 7.20
C PRO A 41 -7.41 10.50 7.48
N TRP A 42 -7.48 9.40 6.73
CA TRP A 42 -8.59 8.44 6.81
C TRP A 42 -8.13 7.03 7.18
N THR A 43 -7.22 6.92 8.15
CA THR A 43 -6.67 5.63 8.60
C THR A 43 -7.77 4.65 9.02
N ASN A 44 -8.74 5.08 9.82
CA ASN A 44 -9.80 4.21 10.33
C ASN A 44 -10.73 3.76 9.19
N GLU A 45 -11.09 4.68 8.32
CA GLU A 45 -12.04 4.48 7.22
C GLU A 45 -11.43 3.56 6.16
N CYS A 46 -10.13 3.66 5.87
CA CYS A 46 -9.45 2.74 4.95
C CYS A 46 -9.48 1.30 5.48
N VAL A 47 -9.22 1.11 6.78
CA VAL A 47 -9.29 -0.23 7.40
C VAL A 47 -10.71 -0.79 7.31
N ARG A 48 -11.74 0.00 7.67
CA ARG A 48 -13.13 -0.46 7.60
C ARG A 48 -13.55 -0.79 6.17
N LEU A 49 -13.31 0.13 5.22
CA LEU A 49 -13.64 -0.09 3.81
C LEU A 49 -12.98 -1.35 3.27
N LEU A 50 -11.70 -1.59 3.55
CA LEU A 50 -11.03 -2.79 3.08
C LEU A 50 -11.66 -4.08 3.60
N ASN A 51 -12.08 -4.13 4.85
CA ASN A 51 -12.72 -5.32 5.41
C ASN A 51 -14.15 -5.53 4.92
N ASP A 52 -14.79 -4.47 4.41
CA ASP A 52 -16.13 -4.55 3.81
C ASP A 52 -16.11 -4.96 2.33
N ILE A 53 -14.93 -4.97 1.67
CA ILE A 53 -14.81 -5.44 0.28
C ILE A 53 -15.06 -6.95 0.24
N PRO A 54 -15.99 -7.44 -0.61
CA PRO A 54 -16.17 -8.88 -0.80
C PRO A 54 -14.93 -9.48 -1.48
N ASN A 55 -14.53 -10.69 -1.07
CA ASN A 55 -13.42 -11.43 -1.69
C ASN A 55 -12.08 -10.66 -1.64
N VAL A 56 -11.72 -10.18 -0.45
CA VAL A 56 -10.47 -9.49 -0.18
C VAL A 56 -9.59 -10.29 0.77
N PHE A 57 -8.28 -10.27 0.51
CA PHE A 57 -7.27 -10.73 1.44
C PHE A 57 -6.36 -9.56 1.79
N VAL A 58 -6.10 -9.36 3.08
CA VAL A 58 -5.37 -8.20 3.58
C VAL A 58 -4.15 -8.66 4.36
N LEU A 59 -2.99 -8.13 3.98
CA LEU A 59 -1.70 -8.40 4.62
C LEU A 59 -1.29 -7.25 5.54
N LYS A 60 -0.37 -7.55 6.46
CA LYS A 60 0.32 -6.55 7.27
C LYS A 60 1.47 -5.94 6.49
N GLY A 61 1.54 -4.62 6.51
CA GLY A 61 2.77 -3.86 6.28
C GLY A 61 3.47 -3.51 7.59
N ASN A 62 4.55 -2.75 7.49
CA ASN A 62 5.26 -2.28 8.68
C ASN A 62 4.45 -1.23 9.45
N HIS A 63 3.56 -0.48 8.79
CA HIS A 63 2.71 0.51 9.45
C HIS A 63 1.60 -0.13 10.29
N GLU A 64 1.04 -1.26 9.87
CA GLU A 64 0.12 -2.03 10.73
C GLU A 64 0.82 -2.48 12.01
N LYS A 65 2.09 -2.94 11.91
CA LYS A 65 2.88 -3.31 13.09
C LYS A 65 3.04 -2.16 14.08
N TYR A 66 3.36 -0.95 13.63
CA TYR A 66 3.46 0.22 14.52
C TYR A 66 2.14 0.55 15.22
N PHE A 67 1.02 0.37 14.53
CA PHE A 67 -0.32 0.61 15.11
C PHE A 67 -0.73 -0.49 16.10
N ILE A 68 -0.34 -1.74 15.85
CA ILE A 68 -0.55 -2.85 16.79
C ILE A 68 0.30 -2.63 18.05
N ASP A 69 1.59 -2.34 17.87
CA ASP A 69 2.54 -2.13 18.98
C ASP A 69 2.28 -0.82 19.73
N GLY A 70 1.58 0.12 19.09
CA GLY A 70 1.30 1.45 19.61
C GLY A 70 2.50 2.38 19.68
N PHE A 71 3.56 2.05 18.95
CA PHE A 71 4.81 2.79 18.93
C PHE A 71 5.45 2.75 17.53
N TYR A 72 6.10 3.86 17.16
CA TYR A 72 6.87 3.98 15.92
C TYR A 72 8.36 4.07 16.25
N ASP A 73 9.11 3.05 15.86
CA ASP A 73 10.55 2.90 16.11
C ASP A 73 11.44 3.38 14.96
N GLY A 74 10.85 3.74 13.81
CA GLY A 74 11.57 4.23 12.64
C GLY A 74 12.18 5.63 12.82
N THR A 75 13.05 6.02 11.89
CA THR A 75 13.78 7.31 11.95
C THR A 75 13.19 8.41 11.06
N ASN A 76 12.28 8.06 10.13
CA ASN A 76 11.67 9.04 9.24
C ASN A 76 10.74 9.99 10.04
N ILE A 77 11.07 11.28 10.03
CA ILE A 77 10.38 12.31 10.81
C ILE A 77 8.96 12.61 10.30
N VAL A 78 8.73 12.51 8.99
CA VAL A 78 7.38 12.67 8.40
C VAL A 78 6.49 11.52 8.85
N ALA A 79 7.00 10.29 8.72
CA ALA A 79 6.28 9.09 9.14
C ALA A 79 5.97 9.09 10.64
N ARG A 80 6.90 9.58 11.48
CA ARG A 80 6.70 9.75 12.93
C ARG A 80 5.60 10.77 13.23
N ALA A 81 5.69 11.97 12.68
CA ALA A 81 4.70 13.02 12.90
C ALA A 81 3.30 12.59 12.41
N SER A 82 3.25 11.89 11.26
CA SER A 82 2.04 11.26 10.76
C SER A 82 1.53 10.17 11.70
N PHE A 83 2.41 9.32 12.24
CA PHE A 83 2.02 8.25 13.16
C PHE A 83 1.41 8.85 14.42
N GLU A 84 2.08 9.80 15.07
CA GLU A 84 1.57 10.48 16.27
C GLU A 84 0.20 11.10 16.01
N LYS A 85 0.03 11.74 14.85
CA LYS A 85 -1.24 12.34 14.45
C LYS A 85 -2.35 11.30 14.25
N CYS A 86 -2.10 10.28 13.44
CA CYS A 86 -3.09 9.26 13.08
C CYS A 86 -3.41 8.36 14.28
N TYR A 87 -2.39 7.98 15.06
CA TYR A 87 -2.54 7.07 16.19
C TYR A 87 -3.33 7.69 17.34
N ALA A 88 -3.25 9.01 17.53
CA ALA A 88 -4.02 9.73 18.53
C ALA A 88 -5.54 9.63 18.31
N SER A 89 -6.01 9.59 17.07
CA SER A 89 -7.42 9.43 16.69
C SER A 89 -7.76 8.02 16.17
N PHE A 90 -6.83 7.07 16.27
CA PHE A 90 -7.05 5.71 15.80
C PHE A 90 -8.02 4.96 16.71
N ASP A 91 -9.02 4.32 16.10
CA ASP A 91 -9.97 3.45 16.78
C ASP A 91 -9.26 2.18 17.26
N LYS A 92 -8.99 2.09 18.56
CA LYS A 92 -8.23 0.97 19.15
C LYS A 92 -8.94 -0.38 19.02
N SER A 93 -10.24 -0.41 18.74
CA SER A 93 -10.93 -1.66 18.46
C SER A 93 -10.42 -2.32 17.17
N LEU A 94 -9.93 -1.52 16.21
CA LEU A 94 -9.37 -1.99 14.94
C LEU A 94 -8.00 -2.66 15.10
N VAL A 95 -7.32 -2.53 16.24
CA VAL A 95 -6.05 -3.26 16.50
C VAL A 95 -6.25 -4.76 16.35
N LYS A 96 -7.38 -5.30 16.85
CA LYS A 96 -7.71 -6.73 16.71
C LYS A 96 -7.91 -7.14 15.26
N VAL A 97 -8.39 -6.23 14.42
CA VAL A 97 -8.55 -6.46 12.98
C VAL A 97 -7.17 -6.48 12.30
N LEU A 98 -6.32 -5.49 12.60
CA LEU A 98 -4.95 -5.45 12.07
C LEU A 98 -4.16 -6.70 12.48
N ASP A 99 -4.32 -7.19 13.71
CA ASP A 99 -3.62 -8.36 14.22
C ASP A 99 -4.02 -9.67 13.52
N GLN A 100 -5.21 -9.72 12.92
CA GLN A 100 -5.69 -10.88 12.15
C GLN A 100 -5.13 -10.94 10.72
N TYR A 101 -4.57 -9.85 10.19
CA TYR A 101 -4.00 -9.85 8.85
C TYR A 101 -2.78 -10.77 8.76
N GLU A 102 -2.63 -11.45 7.64
CA GLU A 102 -1.50 -12.36 7.40
C GLU A 102 -0.26 -11.59 6.90
N ASN A 103 0.90 -12.24 6.87
CA ASN A 103 2.12 -11.61 6.35
C ASN A 103 2.39 -11.93 4.88
N GLN A 104 1.72 -12.95 4.34
CA GLN A 104 1.85 -13.34 2.95
C GLN A 104 0.56 -13.99 2.44
N PHE A 105 0.39 -13.95 1.13
CA PHE A 105 -0.65 -14.67 0.41
C PHE A 105 -0.03 -15.38 -0.79
N GLN A 106 -0.32 -16.66 -0.97
CA GLN A 106 0.16 -17.41 -2.12
C GLN A 106 -0.99 -17.63 -3.12
N ILE A 107 -0.69 -17.36 -4.39
CA ILE A 107 -1.59 -17.66 -5.50
C ILE A 107 -0.76 -18.20 -6.67
N ASP A 108 -1.08 -19.41 -7.13
CA ASP A 108 -0.29 -20.13 -8.13
C ASP A 108 1.20 -20.20 -7.75
N ASP A 109 2.07 -19.67 -8.62
CA ASP A 109 3.51 -19.58 -8.46
C ASP A 109 3.98 -18.23 -7.89
N PHE A 110 3.04 -17.35 -7.51
CA PHE A 110 3.32 -16.06 -6.89
C PHE A 110 3.14 -16.09 -5.37
N ILE A 111 4.10 -15.50 -4.66
CA ILE A 111 3.95 -15.08 -3.27
C ILE A 111 3.80 -13.57 -3.22
N ILE A 112 2.72 -13.11 -2.60
CA ILE A 112 2.43 -11.71 -2.33
C ILE A 112 2.77 -11.42 -0.87
N ARG A 113 3.55 -10.37 -0.61
CA ARG A 113 3.91 -9.90 0.73
C ARG A 113 4.37 -8.45 0.69
N HIS A 114 4.38 -7.75 1.81
CA HIS A 114 4.76 -6.33 1.84
C HIS A 114 6.17 -6.08 1.29
N THR A 115 7.14 -6.89 1.72
CA THR A 115 8.52 -6.84 1.24
C THR A 115 9.24 -8.19 1.39
N ILE A 116 10.46 -8.29 0.84
CA ILE A 116 11.38 -9.42 1.00
C ILE A 116 12.49 -8.98 1.96
N GLU A 117 12.82 -9.84 2.93
CA GLU A 117 13.91 -9.63 3.90
C GLU A 117 13.82 -8.31 4.71
N ASN A 118 12.62 -7.72 4.82
CA ASN A 118 12.40 -6.42 5.47
C ASN A 118 13.24 -5.27 4.84
N ARG A 119 13.51 -5.33 3.53
CA ARG A 119 14.32 -4.34 2.81
C ARG A 119 13.44 -3.41 1.97
N TYR A 120 13.91 -2.19 1.73
CA TYR A 120 13.39 -1.39 0.63
C TYR A 120 13.97 -1.89 -0.69
N ILE A 121 13.12 -2.31 -1.62
CA ILE A 121 13.52 -2.79 -2.95
C ILE A 121 12.96 -1.83 -4.00
N TYR A 122 13.87 -1.20 -4.72
CA TYR A 122 13.61 -0.21 -5.77
C TYR A 122 13.91 -0.79 -7.15
N ALA A 123 13.44 -0.13 -8.21
CA ALA A 123 13.67 -0.58 -9.59
C ALA A 123 15.16 -0.73 -9.97
N ASN A 124 16.05 0.01 -9.31
CA ASN A 124 17.49 -0.03 -9.51
C ASN A 124 18.24 -0.84 -8.44
N THR A 125 17.54 -1.54 -7.54
CA THR A 125 18.18 -2.42 -6.55
C THR A 125 18.80 -3.60 -7.29
N ASN A 126 20.04 -3.96 -6.93
CA ASN A 126 20.64 -5.20 -7.40
C ASN A 126 19.91 -6.39 -6.76
N ILE A 127 18.97 -6.98 -7.49
CA ILE A 127 18.14 -8.06 -6.98
C ILE A 127 18.88 -9.39 -6.82
N ALA A 128 20.10 -9.51 -7.36
CA ALA A 128 20.96 -10.69 -7.14
C ALA A 128 21.38 -10.86 -5.66
N ASP A 129 21.31 -9.78 -4.86
CA ASP A 129 21.62 -9.80 -3.43
C ASP A 129 20.40 -10.21 -2.56
N LEU A 130 19.27 -10.56 -3.19
CA LEU A 130 18.04 -10.96 -2.52
C LEU A 130 17.79 -12.45 -2.70
N LYS A 131 17.19 -13.10 -1.70
CA LYS A 131 16.69 -14.46 -1.86
C LYS A 131 15.37 -14.47 -2.67
N ILE A 132 15.51 -14.54 -3.99
CA ILE A 132 14.39 -14.73 -4.93
C ILE A 132 14.37 -16.19 -5.40
N ASP A 133 13.47 -16.97 -4.80
CA ASP A 133 13.30 -18.42 -5.02
C ASP A 133 11.90 -18.80 -5.57
N CYS A 134 11.05 -17.82 -5.83
CA CYS A 134 9.79 -17.96 -6.54
C CYS A 134 9.39 -16.61 -7.16
N ASN A 135 8.24 -16.55 -7.84
CA ASN A 135 7.72 -15.27 -8.29
C ASN A 135 7.18 -14.48 -7.10
N TYR A 136 7.47 -13.18 -7.04
CA TYR A 136 7.05 -12.31 -5.95
C TYR A 136 6.28 -11.10 -6.45
N ILE A 137 5.27 -10.68 -5.69
CA ILE A 137 4.64 -9.36 -5.81
C ILE A 137 4.77 -8.65 -4.46
N ILE A 138 5.37 -7.46 -4.46
CA ILE A 138 5.70 -6.69 -3.26
C ILE A 138 5.23 -5.23 -3.33
N GLY A 139 5.44 -4.48 -2.24
CA GLY A 139 5.17 -3.06 -2.10
C GLY A 139 6.30 -2.30 -1.42
N HIS A 140 5.97 -1.53 -0.38
CA HIS A 140 6.88 -0.89 0.59
C HIS A 140 7.77 0.25 0.06
N SER A 141 8.37 0.11 -1.13
CA SER A 141 9.17 1.17 -1.76
C SER A 141 8.34 2.24 -2.48
N HIS A 142 7.06 1.93 -2.72
CA HIS A 142 6.08 2.75 -3.44
C HIS A 142 6.49 3.03 -4.91
N GLN A 143 7.36 2.21 -5.50
CA GLN A 143 7.78 2.31 -6.89
C GLN A 143 7.25 1.13 -7.69
N GLN A 144 6.44 1.40 -8.69
CA GLN A 144 5.90 0.38 -9.57
C GLN A 144 6.98 -0.08 -10.57
N PHE A 145 7.35 -1.36 -10.57
CA PHE A 145 8.35 -1.93 -11.49
C PHE A 145 8.19 -3.44 -11.67
N GLU A 146 8.86 -3.97 -12.71
CA GLU A 146 9.13 -5.39 -12.91
C GLU A 146 10.66 -5.61 -12.86
N GLY A 147 11.07 -6.70 -12.24
CA GLY A 147 12.42 -7.23 -12.27
C GLY A 147 12.38 -8.74 -12.49
N GLU A 148 13.53 -9.31 -12.83
CA GLU A 148 13.67 -10.72 -13.12
C GLU A 148 15.06 -11.20 -12.68
N LEU A 149 15.10 -12.29 -11.91
CA LEU A 149 16.34 -12.93 -11.51
C LEU A 149 16.23 -14.43 -11.79
N ASN A 150 17.14 -14.94 -12.63
CA ASN A 150 17.03 -16.28 -13.22
C ASN A 150 15.69 -16.40 -13.96
N ASP A 151 14.84 -17.36 -13.59
CA ASP A 151 13.51 -17.58 -14.17
C ASP A 151 12.36 -17.01 -13.30
N TYR A 152 12.69 -16.28 -12.22
CA TYR A 152 11.71 -15.75 -11.29
C TYR A 152 11.44 -14.26 -11.52
N LYS A 153 10.15 -13.92 -11.51
CA LYS A 153 9.66 -12.56 -11.65
C LYS A 153 9.50 -11.87 -10.30
N LEU A 154 9.87 -10.61 -10.24
CA LEU A 154 9.63 -9.72 -9.11
C LEU A 154 8.83 -8.52 -9.58
N TYR A 155 7.62 -8.36 -9.07
CA TYR A 155 6.79 -7.19 -9.31
C TYR A 155 6.70 -6.34 -8.06
N ASN A 156 6.73 -5.02 -8.22
CA ASN A 156 6.30 -4.09 -7.19
C ASN A 156 5.05 -3.36 -7.68
N THR A 157 4.00 -3.33 -6.86
CA THR A 157 2.74 -2.68 -7.27
C THR A 157 2.88 -1.17 -7.41
N GLY A 158 3.91 -0.57 -6.81
CA GLY A 158 3.92 0.83 -6.45
C GLY A 158 2.97 1.08 -5.28
N SER A 159 2.57 2.34 -5.09
CA SER A 159 1.67 2.71 -3.99
C SER A 159 0.31 3.18 -4.51
N LEU A 160 -0.74 2.76 -3.80
CA LEU A 160 -2.09 3.24 -4.08
C LEU A 160 -2.28 4.69 -3.59
N GLY A 161 -1.85 4.99 -2.37
CA GLY A 161 -2.22 6.23 -1.68
C GLY A 161 -1.10 7.24 -1.47
N GLN A 162 0.16 6.84 -1.69
CA GLN A 162 1.33 7.66 -1.40
C GLN A 162 2.48 7.39 -2.39
N ASN A 163 2.22 7.50 -3.68
CA ASN A 163 3.29 7.40 -4.68
C ASN A 163 4.36 8.48 -4.44
N ARG A 164 5.62 8.04 -4.29
CA ARG A 164 6.72 8.91 -3.84
C ARG A 164 7.30 9.80 -4.95
N GLN A 165 6.98 9.51 -6.21
CA GLN A 165 7.36 10.31 -7.38
C GLN A 165 6.24 11.28 -7.78
N PHE A 166 5.03 10.75 -8.03
CA PHE A 166 3.86 11.53 -8.44
C PHE A 166 2.73 11.32 -7.45
N ILE A 167 2.55 12.24 -6.50
CA ILE A 167 1.71 12.02 -5.31
C ILE A 167 0.22 11.80 -5.63
N ASN A 168 -0.23 12.25 -6.80
CA ASN A 168 -1.59 12.10 -7.29
C ASN A 168 -1.80 10.84 -8.17
N LYS A 169 -0.77 10.01 -8.37
CA LYS A 169 -0.84 8.78 -9.16
C LYS A 169 -0.96 7.55 -8.25
N SER A 170 -2.08 6.85 -8.34
CA SER A 170 -2.26 5.54 -7.72
C SER A 170 -1.77 4.43 -8.65
N CYS A 171 -1.06 3.46 -8.10
CA CYS A 171 -0.54 2.30 -8.83
C CYS A 171 -1.00 0.98 -8.18
N TYR A 172 -1.32 -0.02 -9.01
CA TYR A 172 -1.72 -1.37 -8.63
C TYR A 172 -1.47 -2.33 -9.80
N LEU A 173 -1.64 -3.63 -9.57
CA LEU A 173 -1.48 -4.68 -10.57
C LEU A 173 -2.76 -5.48 -10.74
N ILE A 174 -2.95 -6.06 -11.93
CA ILE A 174 -3.92 -7.13 -12.16
C ILE A 174 -3.18 -8.38 -12.61
N LEU A 175 -3.31 -9.49 -11.87
CA LEU A 175 -2.82 -10.80 -12.26
C LEU A 175 -3.97 -11.62 -12.84
N ASN A 176 -3.80 -12.13 -14.06
CA ASN A 176 -4.64 -13.18 -14.60
C ASN A 176 -3.99 -14.54 -14.33
N THR A 177 -4.60 -15.36 -13.47
CA THR A 177 -4.07 -16.67 -13.07
C THR A 177 -4.04 -17.68 -14.21
N ASP A 178 -4.96 -17.56 -15.17
CA ASP A 178 -5.10 -18.52 -16.25
C ASP A 178 -3.99 -18.31 -17.31
N THR A 179 -3.61 -17.05 -17.54
CA THR A 179 -2.55 -16.67 -18.49
C THR A 179 -1.21 -16.35 -17.83
N LYS A 180 -1.17 -16.30 -16.50
CA LYS A 180 -0.05 -15.82 -15.66
C LYS A 180 0.43 -14.40 -16.00
N LYS A 181 -0.39 -13.61 -16.70
CA LYS A 181 -0.03 -12.26 -17.13
C LYS A 181 -0.26 -11.27 -15.99
N VAL A 182 0.74 -10.46 -15.69
CA VAL A 182 0.66 -9.31 -14.78
C VAL A 182 0.53 -8.03 -15.59
N GLU A 183 -0.49 -7.23 -15.28
CA GLU A 183 -0.73 -5.93 -15.92
C GLU A 183 -0.52 -4.80 -14.92
N PHE A 184 0.32 -3.84 -15.30
CA PHE A 184 0.53 -2.61 -14.56
C PHE A 184 -0.61 -1.63 -14.82
N LYS A 185 -1.27 -1.19 -13.75
CA LYS A 185 -2.40 -0.27 -13.82
C LYS A 185 -2.13 0.97 -12.98
N SER A 186 -2.74 2.08 -13.39
CA SER A 186 -2.70 3.32 -12.62
C SER A 186 -3.85 4.25 -12.98
N TYR A 187 -4.14 5.17 -12.08
CA TYR A 187 -5.01 6.32 -12.34
C TYR A 187 -4.55 7.53 -11.54
N ILE A 188 -5.01 8.70 -11.94
CA ILE A 188 -4.84 9.94 -11.17
C ILE A 188 -6.06 10.22 -10.30
N PHE A 189 -5.83 10.88 -9.16
CA PHE A 189 -6.87 11.36 -8.27
C PHE A 189 -6.59 12.80 -7.82
N ASP A 190 -7.60 13.47 -7.28
CA ASP A 190 -7.44 14.85 -6.80
C ASP A 190 -6.79 14.88 -5.42
N ILE A 191 -5.46 15.05 -5.39
CA ILE A 191 -4.69 15.12 -4.15
C ILE A 191 -5.10 16.30 -3.25
N LYS A 192 -5.73 17.35 -3.80
CA LYS A 192 -6.16 18.50 -3.00
C LYS A 192 -7.19 18.10 -1.94
N LYS A 193 -8.01 17.08 -2.20
CA LYS A 193 -8.96 16.55 -1.21
C LYS A 193 -8.24 16.01 0.02
N VAL A 194 -7.17 15.24 -0.20
CA VAL A 194 -6.33 14.69 0.88
C VAL A 194 -5.68 15.83 1.68
N ILE A 195 -5.04 16.77 0.97
CA ILE A 195 -4.34 17.91 1.61
C ILE A 195 -5.30 18.80 2.39
N ASN A 196 -6.49 19.07 1.85
CA ASN A 196 -7.50 19.88 2.52
C ASN A 196 -8.02 19.19 3.78
N GLU A 197 -8.27 17.88 3.73
CA GLU A 197 -8.66 17.14 4.92
C GLU A 197 -7.54 17.13 5.98
N MET A 198 -6.29 16.92 5.58
CA MET A 198 -5.15 17.02 6.50
C MET A 198 -5.10 18.38 7.21
N LYS A 199 -5.42 19.47 6.50
CA LYS A 199 -5.53 20.81 7.09
C LYS A 199 -6.71 20.92 8.06
N VAL A 200 -7.90 20.45 7.67
CA VAL A 200 -9.10 20.45 8.53
C VAL A 200 -8.85 19.68 9.81
N GLN A 201 -8.19 18.53 9.72
CA GLN A 201 -7.83 17.71 10.87
C GLN A 201 -6.64 18.25 11.66
N ASN A 202 -6.03 19.38 11.28
CA ASN A 202 -4.84 19.97 11.94
C ASN A 202 -3.66 19.00 11.98
N TYR A 203 -3.26 18.46 10.82
CA TYR A 203 -2.02 17.71 10.69
C TYR A 203 -0.80 18.60 10.94
N PRO A 204 0.31 18.05 11.48
CA PRO A 204 1.57 18.77 11.57
C PRO A 204 2.00 19.31 10.20
N GLN A 205 2.57 20.52 10.18
CA GLN A 205 2.95 21.18 8.93
C GLN A 205 3.93 20.33 8.11
N ILE A 206 4.87 19.63 8.76
CA ILE A 206 5.81 18.72 8.09
C ILE A 206 5.11 17.60 7.30
N CYS A 207 3.96 17.13 7.76
CA CYS A 207 3.16 16.15 7.03
C CYS A 207 2.52 16.79 5.80
N ILE A 208 1.97 18.01 5.92
CA ILE A 208 1.34 18.73 4.81
C ILE A 208 2.39 19.11 3.74
N ASP A 209 3.54 19.61 4.18
CA ASP A 209 4.67 19.99 3.32
C ASP A 209 5.20 18.80 2.54
N TYR A 210 5.21 17.60 3.14
CA TYR A 210 5.56 16.38 2.42
C TYR A 210 4.70 16.19 1.16
N TYR A 211 3.37 16.30 1.26
CA TYR A 211 2.48 16.18 0.11
C TYR A 211 2.64 17.35 -0.88
N LEU A 212 2.79 18.58 -0.38
CA LEU A 212 2.95 19.78 -1.24
C LEU A 212 4.27 19.79 -2.02
N SER A 213 5.33 19.15 -1.48
CA SER A 213 6.66 19.08 -2.11
C SER A 213 6.73 18.14 -3.32
N LYS A 214 5.72 17.28 -3.50
CA LYS A 214 5.75 16.21 -4.52
C LYS A 214 5.17 16.68 -5.85
N GLN A 215 5.73 16.12 -6.93
CA GLN A 215 5.20 16.35 -8.26
C GLN A 215 3.81 15.73 -8.41
N GLN A 216 3.01 16.33 -9.29
CA GLN A 216 1.71 15.84 -9.73
C GLN A 216 1.77 15.61 -11.24
N LEU A 217 1.14 14.54 -11.74
CA LEU A 217 0.90 14.32 -13.17
C LEU A 217 -0.29 15.13 -13.66
#